data_AF-A0A0F5ASH6-F1
#
_entry.id   AF-A0A0F5ASH6-F1
#
_cell.length_a   1.000
_cell.length_b   1.000
_cell.length_c   1.000
_cell.angle_alpha   90.00
_cell.angle_beta   90.00
_cell.angle_gamma   90.00
#
_symmetry.space_group_name_H-M   'P 1'
#
loop_
_entity.id
_entity.type
_entity.pdbx_description
1 polymer ?
#
loop_
_entity_poly.entity_id
_entity_poly.type
_entity_poly.pdbx_seq_one_letter_code
_entity_poly.pdbx_strand_id
1 'polypeptide(L)'
;MSNIPIVVSVLALVLVGMLFGFNIQVSNSFIDTLTSVGGTLSGLGAMAAAYISYLSIGQWKEQYKHSLIYEYLSTLEDLLHTYDREFCEKAINRDSLSFRGKVALRFEPVSMILNDYNKTYQKAREIADKKTLVKLKDIEIFSLNESVYRAFMDFDSARKKQDDFLNKNSEEEITQSPYLLDTYQNLSLEAANKQREIYKVFNDALKAVQDIRSSL
;
A
#
# COMPACT_ATOMS: atom_id res chain seq x y z
N MET A 1 27.39 2.17 -6.11
CA MET A 1 27.28 3.55 -6.64
C MET A 1 28.60 4.24 -6.38
N SER A 2 29.18 4.86 -7.41
CA SER A 2 30.56 5.35 -7.37
C SER A 2 30.65 6.69 -6.61
N ASN A 3 31.51 6.78 -5.59
CA ASN A 3 31.72 7.98 -4.77
C ASN A 3 32.55 9.08 -5.48
N ILE A 4 32.82 8.90 -6.79
CA ILE A 4 33.61 9.80 -7.63
C ILE A 4 33.17 11.27 -7.55
N PRO A 5 31.87 11.64 -7.64
CA PRO A 5 31.51 13.06 -7.64
C PRO A 5 31.82 13.75 -6.31
N ILE A 6 31.68 13.05 -5.18
CA ILE A 6 31.98 13.60 -3.84
C ILE A 6 33.48 13.82 -3.68
N VAL A 7 34.29 12.85 -4.10
CA VAL A 7 35.77 12.94 -4.03
C VAL A 7 36.27 14.09 -4.89
N VAL A 8 35.70 14.28 -6.08
CA VAL A 8 36.06 15.39 -6.99
C VAL A 8 35.67 16.75 -6.40
N SER A 9 34.50 16.87 -5.78
CA SER A 9 34.07 18.13 -5.13
C SER A 9 34.95 18.49 -3.92
N VAL A 10 35.35 17.51 -3.11
CA VAL A 10 36.26 17.74 -1.97
C VAL A 10 37.65 18.16 -2.45
N LEU A 11 38.19 17.50 -3.48
CA LEU A 11 39.48 17.88 -4.08
C LEU A 11 39.46 19.28 -4.68
N ALA A 12 38.37 19.67 -5.36
CA ALA A 12 38.21 21.00 -5.92
C ALA A 12 38.16 22.09 -4.83
N LEU A 13 37.42 21.85 -3.74
CA LEU A 13 37.36 22.77 -2.60
C LEU A 13 38.72 22.95 -1.91
N VAL A 14 39.48 21.86 -1.75
CA VAL A 14 40.84 21.91 -1.18
C VAL A 14 41.79 22.70 -2.09
N LEU A 15 41.74 22.48 -3.41
CA LEU A 15 42.57 23.21 -4.38
C LEU A 15 42.25 24.71 -4.43
N VAL A 16 40.97 25.08 -4.37
CA VAL A 16 40.53 26.48 -4.30
C VAL A 16 41.01 27.13 -2.99
N GLY A 17 40.90 26.42 -1.86
CA GLY A 17 41.42 26.90 -0.56
C GLY A 17 42.93 27.13 -0.58
N MET A 18 43.70 26.25 -1.23
CA MET A 18 45.14 26.43 -1.41
C MET A 18 45.47 27.65 -2.29
N LEU A 19 44.77 27.83 -3.42
CA LEU A 19 44.95 28.96 -4.34
C LEU A 19 44.72 30.33 -3.68
N PHE A 20 43.72 30.43 -2.81
CA PHE A 20 43.48 31.66 -2.05
C PHE A 20 44.45 31.83 -0.87
N GLY A 21 44.95 30.74 -0.27
CA GLY A 21 45.96 30.78 0.78
C GLY A 21 47.33 31.28 0.30
N PHE A 22 47.71 31.02 -0.96
CA PHE A 22 48.99 31.45 -1.52
C PHE A 22 49.06 32.96 -1.86
N ASN A 23 47.93 33.67 -1.97
CA ASN A 23 47.90 35.09 -2.37
C ASN A 23 47.92 36.11 -1.20
N ILE A 24 47.90 35.66 0.06
CA ILE A 24 47.77 36.55 1.24
C ILE A 24 49.08 36.66 2.05
N GLN A 25 50.23 36.25 1.48
CA GLN A 25 51.53 36.43 2.14
C GLN A 25 52.13 37.83 1.92
N VAL A 26 51.59 38.86 2.62
CA VAL A 26 52.32 40.11 2.90
C VAL A 26 52.03 40.61 4.35
N SER A 27 52.85 40.13 5.28
CA SER A 27 53.15 40.53 6.70
C SER A 27 52.05 41.00 7.69
N ASN A 28 51.89 40.30 8.82
CA ASN A 28 52.38 40.69 10.16
C ASN A 28 51.86 39.72 11.25
N SER A 29 52.52 38.58 11.42
CA SER A 29 52.69 37.69 12.60
C SER A 29 51.47 37.38 13.50
N PHE A 30 50.78 38.39 14.04
CA PHE A 30 49.56 38.19 14.84
C PHE A 30 48.31 37.98 13.96
N ILE A 31 48.21 38.72 12.85
CA ILE A 31 47.14 38.52 11.86
C ILE A 31 47.31 37.16 11.19
N ASP A 32 48.55 36.73 10.88
CA ASP A 32 48.82 35.42 10.27
C ASP A 32 48.42 34.25 11.19
N THR A 33 48.64 34.39 12.51
CA THR A 33 48.20 33.41 13.51
C THR A 33 46.68 33.42 13.69
N LEU A 34 46.05 34.60 13.75
CA LEU A 34 44.59 34.73 13.86
C LEU A 34 43.86 34.24 12.60
N THR A 35 44.47 34.42 11.42
CA THR A 35 43.93 33.95 10.14
C THR A 35 44.17 32.45 9.95
N SER A 36 45.27 31.91 10.48
CA SER A 36 45.53 30.46 10.57
C SER A 36 44.59 29.76 11.55
N VAL A 37 44.39 30.33 12.75
CA VAL A 37 43.42 29.83 13.75
C VAL A 37 41.99 30.01 13.23
N GLY A 38 41.67 31.13 12.59
CA GLY A 38 40.39 31.36 11.93
C GLY A 38 40.14 30.42 10.75
N GLY A 39 41.18 30.11 9.96
CA GLY A 39 41.14 29.16 8.84
C GLY A 39 41.01 27.71 9.29
N THR A 40 41.68 27.33 10.38
CA THR A 40 41.54 25.99 10.98
C THR A 40 40.23 25.83 11.74
N LEU A 41 39.74 26.86 12.44
CA LEU A 41 38.44 26.86 13.12
C LEU A 41 37.27 26.87 12.11
N SER A 42 37.40 27.60 11.00
CA SER A 42 36.44 27.56 9.89
C SER A 42 36.51 26.24 9.11
N GLY A 43 37.70 25.66 8.93
CA GLY A 43 37.87 24.32 8.37
C GLY A 43 37.26 23.21 9.23
N LEU A 44 37.47 23.28 10.56
CA LEU A 44 36.82 22.39 11.54
C LEU A 44 35.30 22.60 11.57
N GLY A 45 34.83 23.85 11.49
CA GLY A 45 33.41 24.18 11.39
C GLY A 45 32.77 23.65 10.10
N ALA A 46 33.43 23.79 8.96
CA ALA A 46 32.99 23.24 7.68
C ALA A 46 32.98 21.70 7.69
N MET A 47 33.98 21.08 8.32
CA MET A 47 34.04 19.63 8.50
C MET A 47 32.91 19.12 9.41
N ALA A 48 32.63 19.83 10.51
CA ALA A 48 31.50 19.52 11.39
C ALA A 48 30.15 19.71 10.68
N ALA A 49 29.98 20.76 9.88
CA ALA A 49 28.79 21.00 9.09
C ALA A 49 28.60 19.94 7.99
N ALA A 50 29.67 19.52 7.32
CA ALA A 50 29.64 18.44 6.33
C ALA A 50 29.28 17.09 6.98
N TYR A 51 29.80 16.82 8.18
CA TYR A 51 29.46 15.63 8.96
C TYR A 51 27.98 15.62 9.40
N ILE A 52 27.48 16.74 9.92
CA ILE A 52 26.05 16.89 10.27
C ILE A 52 25.17 16.76 9.01
N SER A 53 25.59 17.34 7.89
CA SER A 53 24.89 17.23 6.60
C SER A 53 24.86 15.79 6.08
N TYR A 54 25.94 15.04 6.27
CA TYR A 54 25.99 13.62 5.93
C TYR A 54 25.01 12.79 6.76
N LEU A 55 24.95 13.04 8.07
CA LEU A 55 23.99 12.37 8.96
C LEU A 55 22.54 12.72 8.63
N SER A 56 22.26 13.99 8.31
CA SER A 56 20.91 14.45 7.96
C SER A 56 20.43 13.87 6.62
N ILE A 57 21.32 13.67 5.64
CA ILE A 57 20.99 12.98 4.38
C ILE A 57 20.55 11.52 4.65
N GLY A 58 21.18 10.83 5.59
CA GLY A 58 20.79 9.48 5.98
C GLY A 58 19.37 9.42 6.55
N GLN A 59 19.06 10.33 7.48
CA GLN A 59 17.71 10.44 8.06
C GLN A 59 16.67 10.87 7.02
N TRP A 60 17.01 11.83 6.15
CA TRP A 60 16.13 12.30 5.09
C TRP A 60 15.80 11.19 4.08
N LYS A 61 16.79 10.35 3.75
CA LYS A 61 16.58 9.20 2.86
C LYS A 61 15.64 8.16 3.46
N GLU A 62 15.74 7.88 4.75
CA GLU A 62 14.81 6.97 5.42
C GLU A 62 13.40 7.60 5.52
N GLN A 63 13.28 8.86 5.93
CA GLN A 63 12.00 9.58 5.95
C GLN A 63 11.33 9.62 4.56
N TYR A 64 12.12 9.84 3.51
CA TYR A 64 11.63 9.81 2.12
C TYR A 64 11.10 8.43 1.73
N LYS A 65 11.78 7.34 2.13
CA LYS A 65 11.28 5.98 1.91
C LYS A 65 9.97 5.73 2.66
N HIS A 66 9.88 6.11 3.94
CA HIS A 66 8.66 6.00 4.73
C HIS A 66 7.49 6.75 4.08
N SER A 67 7.75 7.96 3.58
CA SER A 67 6.75 8.74 2.84
C SER A 67 6.30 8.03 1.55
N LEU A 68 7.23 7.48 0.76
CA LEU A 68 6.89 6.79 -0.48
C LEU A 68 6.08 5.52 -0.25
N ILE A 69 6.46 4.70 0.73
CA ILE A 69 5.72 3.47 1.02
C ILE A 69 4.33 3.78 1.57
N TYR A 70 4.20 4.84 2.38
CA TYR A 70 2.90 5.33 2.83
C TYR A 70 2.00 5.73 1.65
N GLU A 71 2.53 6.48 0.68
CA GLU A 71 1.81 6.89 -0.53
C GLU A 71 1.34 5.68 -1.36
N TYR A 72 2.21 4.68 -1.54
CA TYR A 72 1.84 3.46 -2.27
C TYR A 72 0.79 2.64 -1.52
N LEU A 73 0.87 2.52 -0.20
CA LEU A 73 -0.16 1.84 0.60
C LEU A 73 -1.49 2.58 0.54
N SER A 74 -1.50 3.92 0.58
CA SER A 74 -2.72 4.71 0.42
C SER A 74 -3.35 4.47 -0.94
N THR A 75 -2.54 4.43 -2.00
CA THR A 75 -3.02 4.15 -3.36
C THR A 75 -3.58 2.72 -3.47
N LEU A 76 -2.96 1.73 -2.82
CA LEU A 76 -3.49 0.36 -2.77
C LEU A 76 -4.84 0.31 -2.04
N GLU A 77 -5.01 1.05 -0.93
CA GLU A 77 -6.28 1.14 -0.20
C GLU A 77 -7.40 1.70 -1.10
N ASP A 78 -7.14 2.78 -1.84
CA ASP A 78 -8.11 3.38 -2.78
C ASP A 78 -8.51 2.41 -3.90
N LEU A 79 -7.54 1.66 -4.43
CA LEU A 79 -7.79 0.64 -5.45
C LEU A 79 -8.59 -0.55 -4.88
N LEU A 80 -8.33 -0.95 -3.63
CA LEU A 80 -9.12 -1.98 -2.94
C LEU A 80 -10.57 -1.54 -2.73
N HIS A 81 -10.80 -0.30 -2.32
CA HIS A 81 -12.16 0.26 -2.22
C HIS A 81 -12.88 0.29 -3.56
N THR A 82 -12.15 0.63 -4.63
CA THR A 82 -12.71 0.57 -5.99
C THR A 82 -13.10 -0.86 -6.35
N TYR A 83 -12.24 -1.83 -6.07
CA TYR A 83 -12.52 -3.24 -6.35
C TYR A 83 -13.72 -3.76 -5.55
N ASP A 84 -13.78 -3.49 -4.25
CA ASP A 84 -14.92 -3.85 -3.39
C ASP A 84 -16.23 -3.30 -3.95
N ARG A 85 -16.27 -2.00 -4.26
CA ARG A 85 -17.45 -1.35 -4.83
C ARG A 85 -17.91 -2.00 -6.13
N GLU A 86 -17.01 -2.14 -7.11
CA GLU A 86 -17.34 -2.71 -8.42
C GLU A 86 -17.75 -4.18 -8.33
N PHE A 87 -17.11 -4.95 -7.44
CA PHE A 87 -17.46 -6.34 -7.21
C PHE A 87 -18.85 -6.44 -6.60
N CYS A 88 -19.11 -5.73 -5.49
CA CYS A 88 -20.37 -5.78 -4.78
C CYS A 88 -21.55 -5.27 -5.62
N GLU A 89 -21.35 -4.20 -6.40
CA GLU A 89 -22.37 -3.70 -7.32
C GLU A 89 -22.79 -4.75 -8.36
N LYS A 90 -21.83 -5.49 -8.90
CA LYS A 90 -22.10 -6.51 -9.92
C LYS A 90 -22.59 -7.84 -9.34
N ALA A 91 -22.08 -8.23 -8.17
CA ALA A 91 -22.27 -9.56 -7.58
C ALA A 91 -23.45 -9.66 -6.61
N ILE A 92 -23.68 -8.60 -5.82
CA ILE A 92 -24.67 -8.62 -4.72
C ILE A 92 -25.93 -7.88 -5.14
N ASN A 93 -25.76 -6.68 -5.71
CA ASN A 93 -26.87 -5.74 -5.96
C ASN A 93 -27.65 -6.03 -7.25
N ARG A 94 -27.28 -7.05 -8.03
CA ARG A 94 -28.02 -7.47 -9.23
C ARG A 94 -29.00 -8.61 -8.93
N ASP A 95 -30.08 -8.66 -9.71
CA ASP A 95 -30.87 -9.87 -9.88
C ASP A 95 -29.99 -11.00 -10.41
N SER A 96 -30.39 -12.24 -10.13
CA SER A 96 -29.61 -13.46 -10.37
C SER A 96 -28.74 -13.40 -11.63
N LEU A 97 -27.44 -13.66 -11.48
CA LEU A 97 -26.50 -13.56 -12.58
C LEU A 97 -26.60 -14.76 -13.52
N SER A 98 -26.52 -14.51 -14.82
CA SER A 98 -26.31 -15.60 -15.80
C SER A 98 -24.97 -16.30 -15.56
N PHE A 99 -24.82 -17.55 -16.03
CA PHE A 99 -23.54 -18.27 -15.95
C PHE A 99 -22.37 -17.45 -16.51
N ARG A 100 -22.59 -16.78 -17.65
CA ARG A 100 -21.59 -15.88 -18.25
C ARG A 100 -21.26 -14.70 -17.31
N GLY A 101 -22.25 -14.12 -16.66
CA GLY A 101 -22.06 -13.07 -15.65
C GLY A 101 -21.23 -13.55 -14.46
N LYS A 102 -21.47 -14.77 -13.97
CA LYS A 102 -20.69 -15.38 -12.88
C LYS A 102 -19.24 -15.63 -13.26
N VAL A 103 -18.97 -16.06 -14.49
CA VAL A 103 -17.59 -16.20 -14.99
C VAL A 103 -16.94 -14.83 -15.15
N ALA A 104 -17.66 -13.85 -15.69
CA ALA A 104 -17.16 -12.49 -15.90
C ALA A 104 -16.79 -11.78 -14.59
N LEU A 105 -17.53 -12.00 -13.51
CA LEU A 105 -17.24 -11.46 -12.17
C LEU A 105 -15.84 -11.80 -11.65
N ARG A 106 -15.27 -12.94 -12.06
CA ARG A 106 -13.91 -13.32 -11.67
C ARG A 106 -12.84 -12.42 -12.28
N PHE A 107 -13.14 -11.75 -13.39
CA PHE A 107 -12.15 -11.05 -14.20
C PHE A 107 -12.45 -9.56 -14.34
N GLU A 108 -13.71 -9.17 -14.56
CA GLU A 108 -14.07 -7.79 -14.89
C GLU A 108 -13.73 -6.77 -13.79
N PRO A 109 -14.13 -6.95 -12.52
CA PRO A 109 -13.88 -5.94 -11.49
C PRO A 109 -12.37 -5.75 -11.26
N VAL A 110 -11.60 -6.85 -11.29
CA VAL A 110 -10.14 -6.82 -11.18
C VAL A 110 -9.50 -6.17 -12.38
N SER A 111 -9.98 -6.42 -13.60
CA SER A 111 -9.38 -5.89 -14.84
C SER A 111 -9.29 -4.36 -14.87
N MET A 112 -10.22 -3.67 -14.19
CA MET A 112 -10.23 -2.21 -14.09
C MET A 112 -9.07 -1.66 -13.28
N ILE A 113 -8.65 -2.38 -12.23
CA ILE A 113 -7.62 -1.92 -11.30
C ILE A 113 -6.30 -2.67 -11.45
N LEU A 114 -6.28 -3.81 -12.15
CA LEU A 114 -5.17 -4.77 -12.12
C LEU A 114 -3.82 -4.15 -12.44
N ASN A 115 -3.76 -3.30 -13.46
CA ASN A 115 -2.51 -2.69 -13.89
C ASN A 115 -1.97 -1.71 -12.84
N ASP A 116 -2.83 -0.81 -12.36
CA ASP A 116 -2.44 0.20 -11.38
C ASP A 116 -2.16 -0.43 -10.01
N TYR A 117 -2.92 -1.45 -9.65
CA TYR A 117 -2.70 -2.24 -8.44
C TYR A 117 -1.35 -2.93 -8.49
N ASN A 118 -1.06 -3.71 -9.55
CA ASN A 118 0.20 -4.43 -9.66
C ASN A 118 1.39 -3.47 -9.72
N LYS A 119 1.27 -2.36 -10.47
CA LYS A 119 2.33 -1.35 -10.53
C LYS A 119 2.61 -0.75 -9.15
N THR A 120 1.57 -0.38 -8.41
CA THR A 120 1.70 0.21 -7.08
C THR A 120 2.22 -0.82 -6.07
N TYR A 121 1.72 -2.05 -6.13
CA TYR A 121 2.16 -3.17 -5.31
C TYR A 121 3.64 -3.48 -5.51
N GLN A 122 4.12 -3.56 -6.75
CA GLN A 122 5.55 -3.79 -7.02
C GLN A 122 6.42 -2.64 -6.50
N LYS A 123 6.00 -1.39 -6.71
CA LYS A 123 6.72 -0.23 -6.15
C LYS A 123 6.80 -0.25 -4.62
N ALA A 124 5.69 -0.58 -3.94
CA ALA A 124 5.69 -0.77 -2.49
C ALA A 124 6.66 -1.88 -2.07
N ARG A 125 6.66 -2.99 -2.80
CA ARG A 125 7.50 -4.16 -2.54
C ARG A 125 8.99 -3.87 -2.75
N GLU A 126 9.37 -3.05 -3.72
CA GLU A 126 10.77 -2.69 -4.00
C GLU A 126 11.43 -1.90 -2.85
N ILE A 127 10.65 -1.10 -2.14
CA ILE A 127 11.14 -0.22 -1.07
C ILE A 127 10.82 -0.72 0.34
N ALA A 128 9.94 -1.72 0.47
CA ALA A 128 9.53 -2.31 1.73
C ALA A 128 10.68 -3.03 2.45
N ASP A 129 10.68 -2.91 3.78
CA ASP A 129 11.54 -3.71 4.64
C ASP A 129 11.03 -5.17 4.72
N LYS A 130 11.84 -6.07 5.32
CA LYS A 130 11.48 -7.50 5.41
C LYS A 130 10.17 -7.73 6.13
N LYS A 131 9.86 -6.94 7.17
CA LYS A 131 8.64 -7.09 7.97
C LYS A 131 7.41 -6.70 7.14
N THR A 132 7.48 -5.59 6.42
CA THR A 132 6.41 -5.11 5.53
C THR A 132 6.19 -6.04 4.34
N LEU A 133 7.26 -6.61 3.77
CA LEU A 133 7.18 -7.56 2.68
C LEU A 133 6.36 -8.82 3.02
N VAL A 134 6.43 -9.31 4.26
CA VAL A 134 5.62 -10.46 4.69
C VAL A 134 4.15 -10.08 4.70
N LYS A 135 3.80 -8.93 5.27
CA LYS A 135 2.41 -8.44 5.33
C LYS A 135 1.84 -8.09 3.95
N LEU A 136 2.67 -7.56 3.03
CA LEU A 136 2.24 -7.24 1.67
C LEU A 136 1.76 -8.48 0.89
N LYS A 137 2.31 -9.67 1.16
CA LYS A 137 1.84 -10.90 0.49
C LYS A 137 0.36 -11.19 0.74
N ASP A 138 -0.16 -10.80 1.89
CA ASP A 138 -1.54 -11.07 2.27
C ASP A 138 -2.55 -10.24 1.45
N ILE A 139 -2.07 -9.18 0.79
CA ILE A 139 -2.89 -8.29 -0.06
C ILE A 139 -2.56 -8.45 -1.56
N GLU A 140 -1.95 -9.57 -1.97
CA GLU A 140 -1.72 -9.82 -3.39
C GLU A 140 -3.05 -9.97 -4.15
N ILE A 141 -3.20 -9.24 -5.25
CA ILE A 141 -4.49 -9.09 -5.96
C ILE A 141 -5.06 -10.42 -6.47
N PHE A 142 -4.19 -11.36 -6.86
CA PHE A 142 -4.63 -12.67 -7.35
C PHE A 142 -5.21 -13.54 -6.23
N SER A 143 -4.54 -13.58 -5.08
CA SER A 143 -5.00 -14.30 -3.88
C SER A 143 -6.28 -13.67 -3.32
N LEU A 144 -6.37 -12.35 -3.33
CA LEU A 144 -7.57 -11.62 -2.96
C LEU A 144 -8.74 -11.98 -3.89
N ASN A 145 -8.53 -11.89 -5.21
CA ASN A 145 -9.57 -12.20 -6.19
C ASN A 145 -10.08 -13.64 -6.09
N GLU A 146 -9.18 -14.60 -5.86
CA GLU A 146 -9.57 -15.99 -5.62
C GLU A 146 -10.45 -16.13 -4.37
N SER A 147 -10.07 -15.48 -3.27
CA SER A 147 -10.80 -15.53 -2.00
C SER A 147 -12.18 -14.89 -2.11
N VAL A 148 -12.26 -13.71 -2.74
CA VAL A 148 -13.53 -12.99 -3.01
C VAL A 148 -14.43 -13.83 -3.90
N TYR A 149 -13.89 -14.39 -4.99
CA TYR A 149 -14.67 -15.19 -5.93
C TYR A 149 -15.21 -16.46 -5.27
N ARG A 150 -14.42 -17.11 -4.42
CA ARG A 150 -14.85 -18.29 -3.68
C ARG A 150 -16.01 -17.97 -2.73
N ALA A 151 -15.89 -16.90 -1.95
CA ALA A 151 -16.96 -16.44 -1.07
C ALA A 151 -18.23 -16.11 -1.85
N PHE A 152 -18.09 -15.51 -3.04
CA PHE A 152 -19.22 -15.26 -3.93
C PHE A 152 -19.90 -16.55 -4.41
N MET A 153 -19.16 -17.59 -4.77
CA MET A 153 -19.77 -18.86 -5.20
C MET A 153 -20.59 -19.51 -4.10
N ASP A 154 -20.12 -19.43 -2.84
CA ASP A 154 -20.87 -19.92 -1.68
C ASP A 154 -22.16 -19.10 -1.45
N PHE A 155 -22.07 -17.78 -1.56
CA PHE A 155 -23.22 -16.88 -1.49
C PHE A 155 -24.24 -17.14 -2.60
N ASP A 156 -23.80 -17.25 -3.85
CA ASP A 156 -24.64 -17.53 -5.01
C ASP A 156 -25.35 -18.87 -4.87
N SER A 157 -24.67 -19.89 -4.34
CA SER A 157 -25.29 -21.18 -4.03
C SER A 157 -26.37 -21.06 -2.95
N ALA A 158 -26.11 -20.34 -1.86
CA ALA A 158 -27.08 -20.13 -0.79
C ALA A 158 -28.31 -19.34 -1.28
N ARG A 159 -28.09 -18.26 -2.05
CA ARG A 159 -29.16 -17.45 -2.65
C ARG A 159 -30.00 -18.30 -3.61
N LYS A 160 -29.39 -19.15 -4.42
CA LYS A 160 -30.14 -20.05 -5.31
C LYS A 160 -31.05 -21.01 -4.54
N LYS A 161 -30.61 -21.58 -3.41
CA LYS A 161 -31.48 -22.43 -2.57
C LYS A 161 -32.69 -21.66 -2.04
N GLN A 162 -32.48 -20.40 -1.63
CA GLN A 162 -33.54 -19.51 -1.17
C GLN A 162 -34.52 -19.20 -2.30
N ASP A 163 -34.01 -18.83 -3.48
CA ASP A 163 -34.83 -18.56 -4.68
C ASP A 163 -35.63 -19.80 -5.09
N ASP A 164 -35.00 -20.97 -5.11
CA ASP A 164 -35.66 -22.25 -5.42
C ASP A 164 -36.76 -22.60 -4.38
N PHE A 165 -36.59 -22.19 -3.12
CA PHE A 165 -37.61 -22.36 -2.08
C PHE A 165 -38.80 -21.42 -2.30
N LEU A 166 -38.55 -20.14 -2.59
CA LEU A 166 -39.58 -19.14 -2.89
C LEU A 166 -40.35 -19.46 -4.18
N ASN A 167 -39.68 -20.07 -5.16
CA ASN A 167 -40.33 -20.49 -6.42
C ASN A 167 -41.24 -21.72 -6.24
N LYS A 168 -41.07 -22.50 -5.17
CA LYS A 168 -41.82 -23.74 -4.90
C LYS A 168 -42.99 -23.54 -3.94
N ASN A 169 -42.98 -22.47 -3.15
CA ASN A 169 -43.97 -22.23 -2.11
C ASN A 169 -44.51 -20.81 -2.28
N SER A 170 -45.83 -20.67 -2.25
CA SER A 170 -46.47 -19.36 -2.23
C SER A 170 -46.21 -18.64 -0.90
N GLU A 171 -46.30 -17.31 -0.92
CA GLU A 171 -46.12 -16.49 0.28
C GLU A 171 -47.15 -16.84 1.38
N GLU A 172 -48.38 -17.17 1.00
CA GLU A 172 -49.42 -17.64 1.92
C GLU A 172 -49.05 -18.98 2.58
N GLU A 173 -48.51 -19.94 1.84
CA GLU A 173 -48.06 -21.22 2.40
C GLU A 173 -46.92 -21.03 3.40
N ILE A 174 -45.95 -20.16 3.07
CA ILE A 174 -44.81 -19.87 3.94
C ILE A 174 -45.27 -19.21 5.24
N THR A 175 -46.17 -18.24 5.17
CA THR A 175 -46.63 -17.47 6.33
C THR A 175 -47.56 -18.26 7.25
N GLN A 176 -48.36 -19.18 6.70
CA GLN A 176 -49.31 -19.99 7.47
C GLN A 176 -48.68 -21.27 8.07
N SER A 177 -47.54 -21.71 7.56
CA SER A 177 -46.84 -22.90 8.06
C SER A 177 -45.60 -22.52 8.89
N PRO A 178 -45.61 -22.76 10.22
CA PRO A 178 -44.45 -22.49 11.07
C PRO A 178 -43.16 -23.17 10.58
N TYR A 179 -43.28 -24.36 9.99
CA TYR A 179 -42.15 -25.11 9.44
C TYR A 179 -41.56 -24.44 8.19
N LEU A 180 -42.41 -23.97 7.27
CA LEU A 180 -41.94 -23.29 6.06
C LEU A 180 -41.35 -21.92 6.39
N LEU A 181 -41.95 -21.21 7.35
CA LEU A 181 -41.41 -19.95 7.85
C LEU A 181 -40.01 -20.12 8.46
N ASP A 182 -39.82 -21.12 9.33
CA ASP A 182 -38.51 -21.42 9.93
C ASP A 182 -37.48 -21.81 8.85
N THR A 183 -37.89 -22.64 7.88
CA THR A 183 -37.04 -23.03 6.76
C THR A 183 -36.58 -21.80 5.94
N TYR A 184 -37.51 -20.90 5.61
CA TYR A 184 -37.20 -19.67 4.90
C TYR A 184 -36.25 -18.76 5.70
N GLN A 185 -36.47 -18.60 7.01
CA GLN A 185 -35.61 -17.81 7.88
C GLN A 185 -34.19 -18.38 7.93
N ASN A 186 -34.05 -19.70 8.03
CA ASN A 186 -32.75 -20.37 8.02
C ASN A 186 -32.01 -20.18 6.69
N LEU A 187 -32.69 -20.31 5.55
CA LEU A 187 -32.11 -20.05 4.22
C LEU A 187 -31.69 -18.58 4.04
N SER A 188 -32.53 -17.66 4.51
CA SER A 188 -32.25 -16.22 4.48
C SER A 188 -31.03 -15.87 5.33
N LEU A 189 -30.91 -16.50 6.51
CA LEU A 189 -29.76 -16.34 7.39
C LEU A 189 -28.47 -16.94 6.79
N GLU A 190 -28.56 -18.10 6.15
CA GLU A 190 -27.44 -18.72 5.42
C GLU A 190 -26.91 -17.76 4.34
N ALA A 191 -27.80 -17.26 3.47
CA ALA A 191 -27.43 -16.33 2.40
C ALA A 191 -26.81 -15.02 2.95
N ALA A 192 -27.41 -14.44 4.00
CA ALA A 192 -26.88 -13.24 4.63
C ALA A 192 -25.49 -13.46 5.26
N ASN A 193 -25.25 -14.62 5.88
CA ASN A 193 -23.93 -14.96 6.43
C ASN A 193 -22.90 -15.15 5.32
N LYS A 194 -23.26 -15.80 4.20
CA LYS A 194 -22.36 -15.93 3.05
C LYS A 194 -22.05 -14.61 2.37
N GLN A 195 -23.02 -13.70 2.30
CA GLN A 195 -22.77 -12.33 1.84
C GLN A 195 -21.75 -11.61 2.75
N ARG A 196 -21.86 -11.78 4.08
CA ARG A 196 -20.89 -11.20 5.04
C ARG A 196 -19.48 -11.76 4.87
N GLU A 197 -19.33 -13.00 4.45
CA GLU A 197 -18.01 -13.58 4.15
C GLU A 197 -17.31 -12.82 3.00
N ILE A 198 -18.04 -12.35 1.99
CA ILE A 198 -17.49 -11.52 0.90
C ILE A 198 -16.92 -10.21 1.47
N TYR A 199 -17.74 -9.47 2.24
CA TYR A 199 -17.30 -8.22 2.86
C TYR A 199 -16.13 -8.43 3.82
N LYS A 200 -16.10 -9.56 4.52
CA LYS A 200 -15.00 -9.90 5.42
C LYS A 200 -13.68 -10.01 4.66
N VAL A 201 -13.66 -10.65 3.48
CA VAL A 201 -12.44 -10.76 2.67
C VAL A 201 -11.89 -9.38 2.29
N PHE A 202 -12.75 -8.45 1.84
CA PHE A 202 -12.32 -7.08 1.54
C PHE A 202 -11.86 -6.31 2.78
N ASN A 203 -12.60 -6.41 3.88
CA ASN A 203 -12.25 -5.74 5.14
C ASN A 203 -10.92 -6.25 5.72
N ASP A 204 -10.65 -7.56 5.64
CA ASP A 204 -9.39 -8.14 6.09
C ASP A 204 -8.22 -7.62 5.23
N ALA A 205 -8.41 -7.49 3.91
CA ALA A 205 -7.40 -6.91 3.02
C ALA A 205 -7.15 -5.42 3.30
N LEU A 206 -8.20 -4.62 3.46
CA LEU A 206 -8.10 -3.20 3.81
C LEU A 206 -7.41 -3.02 5.16
N LYS A 207 -7.79 -3.83 6.16
CA LYS A 207 -7.17 -3.82 7.47
C LYS A 207 -5.69 -4.19 7.38
N ALA A 208 -5.30 -5.15 6.55
CA ALA A 208 -3.90 -5.48 6.33
C ALA A 208 -3.10 -4.28 5.79
N VAL A 209 -3.66 -3.50 4.85
CA VAL A 209 -3.03 -2.26 4.37
C VAL A 209 -2.87 -1.24 5.50
N GLN A 210 -3.92 -1.05 6.30
CA GLN A 210 -3.92 -0.11 7.44
C GLN A 210 -2.94 -0.53 8.56
N ASP A 211 -2.84 -1.82 8.83
CA ASP A 211 -1.92 -2.42 9.81
C ASP A 211 -0.46 -2.37 9.34
N ILE A 212 -0.21 -2.35 8.04
CA ILE A 212 1.12 -2.04 7.50
C ILE A 212 1.40 -0.56 7.72
N ARG A 213 0.48 0.30 7.28
CA ARG A 213 0.64 1.76 7.30
C ARG A 213 0.87 2.32 8.71
N SER A 214 0.14 1.82 9.69
CA SER A 214 0.30 2.19 11.10
C SER A 214 1.59 1.69 11.75
N SER A 215 2.30 0.77 11.09
CA SER A 215 3.56 0.19 11.57
C SER A 215 4.82 0.79 10.94
N LEU A 216 4.65 1.74 10.02
CA LEU A 216 5.71 2.54 9.41
C LEU A 216 6.14 3.69 10.30
#